data_AF-A0A3N7GZS7-F1
#
_entry.id   AF-A0A3N7GZS7-F1
#
_cell.length_a   1.000
_cell.length_b   1.000
_cell.length_c   1.000
_cell.angle_alpha   90.00
_cell.angle_beta   90.00
_cell.angle_gamma   90.00
#
_symmetry.space_group_name_H-M   'P 1'
#
loop_
_entity.id
_entity.type
_entity.pdbx_description
1 polymer ?
#
loop_
_entity_poly.entity_id
_entity_poly.type
_entity_poly.pdbx_seq_one_letter_code
_entity_poly.pdbx_strand_id
1 'polypeptide(L)'
;MSDAIKHECGIALIRLLKPLSYYQEKYGTVLYGINKLYLLMEKQHNRGQDGAGIATIKLDVKPGNRYISRYRSMAPNAVADIFEYVQKKFATVQRAYPDRFTDSQWLKDNVSFTGEVLMGHLRYGTHGKNSIESCHPFLRQNNWMTRNLVIAGNFNMTNVDELLEQLYELGQHPKEKADTVTVLEKIGHFLDAENQELFDRFKQK
;
A
#
# COMPACT_ATOMS: atom_id res chain seq x y z
N MET A 1 -2.43 -23.54 -25.09
CA MET A 1 -3.81 -23.09 -24.80
C MET A 1 -3.68 -22.06 -23.69
N SER A 2 -3.75 -20.76 -24.02
CA SER A 2 -3.72 -19.70 -23.00
C SER A 2 -5.09 -19.66 -22.33
N ASP A 3 -5.13 -19.79 -21.01
CA ASP A 3 -6.35 -19.54 -20.23
C ASP A 3 -6.97 -18.20 -20.63
N ALA A 4 -8.30 -18.14 -20.67
CA ALA A 4 -9.02 -16.89 -20.88
C ALA A 4 -8.59 -15.90 -19.80
N ILE A 5 -7.94 -14.79 -20.20
CA ILE A 5 -7.54 -13.73 -19.29
C ILE A 5 -8.82 -13.09 -18.76
N LYS A 6 -9.25 -13.51 -17.57
CA LYS A 6 -10.31 -12.83 -16.84
C LYS A 6 -9.77 -11.46 -16.45
N HIS A 7 -10.53 -10.43 -16.81
CA HIS A 7 -10.31 -9.02 -16.52
C HIS A 7 -10.32 -8.74 -15.01
N GLU A 8 -9.31 -9.23 -14.30
CA GLU A 8 -9.21 -9.22 -12.84
C GLU A 8 -7.93 -8.50 -12.43
N CYS A 9 -7.99 -7.65 -11.42
CA CYS A 9 -6.85 -6.96 -10.85
C CYS A 9 -5.87 -7.93 -10.17
N GLY A 10 -4.57 -7.62 -10.21
CA GLY A 10 -3.52 -8.34 -9.48
C GLY A 10 -3.29 -7.78 -8.07
N ILE A 11 -3.01 -8.65 -7.10
CA ILE A 11 -2.60 -8.25 -5.74
C ILE A 11 -1.35 -9.03 -5.34
N ALA A 12 -0.42 -8.35 -4.67
CA ALA A 12 0.72 -8.96 -4.01
C ALA A 12 0.84 -8.40 -2.58
N LEU A 13 1.07 -9.26 -1.59
CA LEU A 13 1.34 -8.87 -0.21
C LEU A 13 2.56 -9.65 0.28
N ILE A 14 3.52 -8.93 0.87
CA ILE A 14 4.72 -9.49 1.48
C ILE A 14 4.80 -9.00 2.93
N ARG A 15 5.02 -9.94 3.85
CA ARG A 15 5.39 -9.66 5.24
C ARG A 15 6.75 -10.30 5.53
N LEU A 16 7.75 -9.48 5.77
CA LEU A 16 9.10 -9.92 6.15
C LEU A 16 9.16 -10.30 7.63
N LEU A 17 9.20 -11.60 7.95
CA LEU A 17 9.15 -12.08 9.34
C LEU A 17 10.43 -11.84 10.15
N LYS A 18 11.49 -11.30 9.54
CA LYS A 18 12.76 -10.94 10.18
C LYS A 18 13.06 -9.44 9.97
N PRO A 19 13.95 -8.83 10.79
CA PRO A 19 14.41 -7.47 10.55
C PRO A 19 15.12 -7.32 9.20
N LEU A 20 15.19 -6.09 8.67
CA LEU A 20 15.82 -5.80 7.38
C LEU A 20 17.31 -6.21 7.34
N SER A 21 18.02 -6.10 8.47
CA SER A 21 19.41 -6.53 8.61
C SER A 21 19.62 -8.01 8.26
N TYR A 22 18.69 -8.89 8.66
CA TYR A 22 18.75 -10.32 8.33
C TYR A 22 18.73 -10.55 6.81
N TYR A 23 17.87 -9.83 6.09
CA TYR A 23 17.78 -9.97 4.63
C TYR A 23 18.99 -9.36 3.93
N GLN A 24 19.54 -8.27 4.48
CA GLN A 24 20.78 -7.70 3.98
C GLN A 24 21.96 -8.66 4.12
N GLU A 25 22.13 -9.28 5.29
CA GLU A 25 23.21 -10.26 5.52
C GLU A 25 23.02 -11.51 4.66
N LYS A 26 21.79 -12.05 4.61
CA LYS A 26 21.51 -13.29 3.90
C LYS A 26 21.48 -13.16 2.38
N TYR A 27 21.00 -12.04 1.84
CA TYR A 27 20.76 -11.84 0.41
C TYR A 27 21.59 -10.71 -0.20
N GLY A 28 22.47 -10.07 0.58
CA GLY A 28 23.33 -8.98 0.13
C GLY A 28 22.62 -7.65 -0.09
N THR A 29 21.34 -7.51 0.28
CA THR A 29 20.58 -6.27 0.03
C THR A 29 19.43 -6.05 1.02
N VAL A 30 19.27 -4.81 1.47
CA VAL A 30 18.10 -4.34 2.22
C VAL A 30 16.82 -4.27 1.37
N LEU A 31 16.97 -4.26 0.04
CA LEU A 31 15.87 -4.14 -0.92
C LEU A 31 15.17 -5.46 -1.22
N TYR A 32 15.49 -6.52 -0.47
CA TYR A 32 14.94 -7.86 -0.70
C TYR A 32 13.41 -7.85 -0.85
N GLY A 33 12.68 -7.19 0.06
CA GLY A 33 11.23 -7.09 0.00
C GLY A 33 10.73 -6.39 -1.27
N ILE A 34 11.35 -5.27 -1.64
CA ILE A 34 11.01 -4.49 -2.85
C ILE A 34 11.27 -5.32 -4.12
N ASN A 35 12.43 -5.97 -4.20
CA ASN A 35 12.80 -6.81 -5.33
C ASN A 35 11.82 -8.00 -5.49
N LYS A 36 11.40 -8.61 -4.37
CA LYS A 36 10.37 -9.67 -4.40
C LYS A 36 9.01 -9.13 -4.80
N LEU A 37 8.63 -7.93 -4.34
CA LEU A 37 7.37 -7.31 -4.73
C LEU A 37 7.34 -7.07 -6.25
N TYR A 38 8.42 -6.55 -6.82
CA TYR A 38 8.56 -6.36 -8.28
C TYR A 38 8.29 -7.65 -9.03
N LEU A 39 9.00 -8.73 -8.67
CA LEU A 39 8.82 -10.04 -9.33
C LEU A 39 7.39 -10.59 -9.19
N LEU A 40 6.75 -10.41 -8.03
CA LEU A 40 5.36 -10.84 -7.84
C LEU A 40 4.35 -10.02 -8.66
N MET A 41 4.62 -8.74 -8.85
CA MET A 41 3.78 -7.87 -9.68
C MET A 41 3.99 -8.15 -11.17
N GLU A 42 5.24 -8.31 -11.62
CA GLU A 42 5.57 -8.68 -13.01
C GLU A 42 4.98 -10.05 -13.39
N LYS A 43 5.02 -11.03 -12.48
CA LYS A 43 4.36 -12.34 -12.71
C LYS A 43 2.85 -12.21 -12.95
N GLN A 44 2.23 -11.13 -12.49
CA GLN A 44 0.81 -10.82 -12.65
C GLN A 44 0.56 -9.68 -13.64
N HIS A 45 1.55 -9.32 -14.49
CA HIS A 45 1.43 -8.18 -15.43
C HIS A 45 0.22 -8.29 -16.37
N ASN A 46 -0.18 -9.51 -16.73
CA ASN A 46 -1.37 -9.79 -17.52
C ASN A 46 -2.71 -9.59 -16.76
N ARG A 47 -2.67 -9.30 -15.45
CA ARG A 47 -3.83 -9.06 -14.58
C ARG A 47 -4.02 -7.56 -14.27
N GLY A 48 -3.52 -6.68 -15.13
CA GLY A 48 -3.76 -5.24 -15.02
C GLY A 48 -2.72 -4.40 -15.76
N GLN A 49 -3.19 -3.63 -16.75
CA GLN A 49 -2.36 -2.78 -17.62
C GLN A 49 -2.75 -1.30 -17.55
N ASP A 50 -3.87 -0.96 -16.90
CA ASP A 50 -4.39 0.41 -16.85
C ASP A 50 -3.74 1.27 -15.75
N GLY A 51 -3.09 0.61 -14.79
CA GLY A 51 -2.35 1.27 -13.73
C GLY A 51 -1.86 0.28 -12.68
N ALA A 52 -1.02 0.75 -11.78
CA ALA A 52 -0.51 -0.03 -10.67
C ALA A 52 -0.23 0.87 -9.46
N GLY A 53 -0.01 0.25 -8.31
CA GLY A 53 0.50 0.95 -7.14
C GLY A 53 1.13 0.02 -6.14
N ILE A 54 1.95 0.60 -5.27
CA ILE A 54 2.56 -0.09 -4.15
C ILE A 54 2.41 0.72 -2.87
N ALA A 55 2.42 0.02 -1.75
CA ALA A 55 2.57 0.59 -0.43
C ALA A 55 3.59 -0.22 0.39
N THR A 56 4.27 0.46 1.31
CA THR A 56 5.20 -0.15 2.26
C THR A 56 4.95 0.41 3.64
N ILE A 57 5.09 -0.43 4.66
CA ILE A 57 4.94 -0.09 6.07
C ILE A 57 6.21 -0.50 6.81
N LYS A 58 6.80 0.46 7.51
CA LYS A 58 7.86 0.25 8.49
C LYS A 58 7.24 -0.12 9.82
N LEU A 59 7.71 -1.20 10.43
CA LEU A 59 7.30 -1.60 11.77
C LEU A 59 8.17 -0.92 12.83
N ASP A 60 7.66 -0.82 14.06
CA ASP A 60 8.43 -0.36 15.23
C ASP A 60 9.14 1.00 15.02
N VAL A 61 8.48 1.90 14.29
CA VAL A 61 8.99 3.26 14.06
C VAL A 61 8.82 4.14 15.30
N LYS A 62 9.80 5.00 15.55
CA LYS A 62 9.67 6.02 16.59
C LYS A 62 8.69 7.12 16.16
N PRO A 63 7.92 7.72 17.09
CA PRO A 63 7.12 8.90 16.81
C PRO A 63 7.92 10.00 16.10
N GLY A 64 7.28 10.73 15.18
CA GLY A 64 7.92 11.73 14.33
C GLY A 64 8.51 11.18 13.03
N ASN A 65 8.56 9.86 12.83
CA ASN A 65 9.06 9.26 11.60
C ASN A 65 7.93 8.78 10.69
N ARG A 66 8.12 8.97 9.37
CA ARG A 66 7.18 8.47 8.37
C ARG A 66 7.35 6.94 8.22
N TYR A 67 6.25 6.22 8.39
CA TYR A 67 6.22 4.75 8.35
C TYR A 67 5.46 4.16 7.16
N ILE A 68 4.53 4.89 6.56
CA ILE A 68 3.83 4.47 5.33
C ILE A 68 4.38 5.23 4.12
N SER A 69 4.83 4.50 3.11
CA SER A 69 5.13 5.05 1.78
C SER A 69 4.19 4.43 0.75
N ARG A 70 3.65 5.25 -0.15
CA ARG A 70 2.73 4.82 -1.22
C ARG A 70 3.11 5.53 -2.52
N TYR A 71 3.09 4.81 -3.63
CA TYR A 71 3.23 5.36 -4.98
C TYR A 71 2.29 4.63 -5.94
N ARG A 72 1.71 5.36 -6.88
CA ARG A 72 0.75 4.86 -7.87
C ARG A 72 1.13 5.43 -9.23
N SER A 73 0.92 4.65 -10.28
CA SER A 73 1.23 5.05 -11.65
C SER A 73 0.15 4.56 -12.61
N MET A 74 -0.08 5.34 -13.66
CA MET A 74 -0.88 4.97 -14.84
C MET A 74 -0.05 5.08 -16.12
N ALA A 75 1.28 5.09 -16.02
CA ALA A 75 2.13 5.00 -17.19
C ALA A 75 1.84 3.68 -17.94
N PRO A 76 2.05 3.60 -19.27
CA PRO A 76 1.83 2.37 -20.04
C PRO A 76 2.52 1.13 -19.45
N ASN A 77 3.68 1.31 -18.83
CA ASN A 77 4.37 0.30 -18.03
C ASN A 77 4.39 0.69 -16.55
N ALA A 78 3.21 0.77 -15.93
CA ALA A 78 3.05 1.30 -14.57
C ALA A 78 3.91 0.57 -13.53
N VAL A 79 4.07 -0.76 -13.65
CA VAL A 79 4.94 -1.52 -12.74
C VAL A 79 6.38 -1.05 -12.87
N ALA A 80 6.92 -1.02 -14.08
CA ALA A 80 8.29 -0.55 -14.33
C ALA A 80 8.51 0.89 -13.84
N ASP A 81 7.58 1.80 -14.12
CA ASP A 81 7.62 3.20 -13.68
C ASP A 81 7.68 3.32 -12.14
N ILE A 82 6.86 2.53 -11.42
CA ILE A 82 6.85 2.51 -9.96
C ILE A 82 8.20 2.06 -9.42
N PHE A 83 8.75 0.96 -9.94
CA PHE A 83 10.01 0.44 -9.43
C PHE A 83 11.19 1.30 -9.85
N GLU A 84 11.16 1.95 -11.02
CA GLU A 84 12.15 2.96 -11.40
C GLU A 84 12.13 4.16 -10.43
N TYR A 85 10.95 4.66 -10.07
CA TYR A 85 10.80 5.73 -9.07
C TYR A 85 11.41 5.34 -7.72
N VAL A 86 11.13 4.12 -7.25
CA VAL A 86 11.68 3.61 -5.99
C VAL A 86 13.20 3.46 -6.08
N GLN A 87 13.72 2.86 -7.16
CA GLN A 87 15.15 2.63 -7.33
C GLN A 87 15.93 3.93 -7.45
N LYS A 88 15.39 4.97 -8.10
CA LYS A 88 16.01 6.31 -8.15
C LYS A 88 16.23 6.89 -6.75
N LYS A 89 15.31 6.66 -5.80
CA LYS A 89 15.48 7.11 -4.41
C LYS A 89 16.65 6.40 -3.74
N PHE A 90 16.71 5.07 -3.85
CA PHE A 90 17.82 4.29 -3.27
C PHE A 90 19.16 4.61 -3.93
N ALA A 91 19.22 4.74 -5.25
CA ALA A 91 20.43 5.11 -5.98
C ALA A 91 20.93 6.52 -5.62
N THR A 92 20.01 7.46 -5.33
CA THR A 92 20.38 8.81 -4.87
C THR A 92 21.01 8.76 -3.48
N VAL A 93 20.41 7.99 -2.56
CA VAL A 93 20.96 7.79 -1.21
C VAL A 93 22.30 7.06 -1.27
N GLN A 94 22.44 6.02 -2.08
CA GLN A 94 23.67 5.26 -2.24
C GLN A 94 24.84 6.14 -2.74
N ARG A 95 24.57 7.04 -3.69
CA ARG A 95 25.58 7.97 -4.20
C ARG A 95 25.96 9.05 -3.20
N ALA A 96 24.98 9.58 -2.46
CA ALA A 96 25.21 10.66 -1.50
C ALA A 96 25.80 10.17 -0.16
N TYR A 97 25.42 8.98 0.28
CA TYR A 97 25.75 8.41 1.59
C TYR A 97 26.09 6.92 1.48
N PRO A 98 27.19 6.55 0.80
CA PRO A 98 27.55 5.14 0.56
C PRO A 98 27.71 4.34 1.85
N ASP A 99 28.36 4.90 2.88
CA ASP A 99 28.56 4.25 4.18
C ASP A 99 27.25 4.03 4.95
N ARG A 100 26.23 4.86 4.70
CA ARG A 100 24.90 4.71 5.31
C ARG A 100 24.03 3.72 4.55
N PHE A 101 24.34 3.44 3.30
CA PHE A 101 23.60 2.48 2.49
C PHE A 101 23.79 1.04 2.97
N THR A 102 24.86 0.75 3.70
CA THR A 102 25.08 -0.54 4.36
C THR A 102 24.40 -0.64 5.74
N ASP A 103 23.82 0.44 6.26
CA ASP A 103 23.11 0.45 7.53
C ASP A 103 21.59 0.32 7.30
N SER A 104 21.08 -0.90 7.46
CA SER A 104 19.65 -1.19 7.32
C SER A 104 18.75 -0.37 8.23
N GLN A 105 19.20 -0.03 9.45
CA GLN A 105 18.41 0.74 10.40
C GLN A 105 18.38 2.21 9.97
N TRP A 106 19.52 2.77 9.57
CA TRP A 106 19.57 4.12 9.02
C TRP A 106 18.69 4.25 7.77
N LEU A 107 18.72 3.26 6.87
CA LEU A 107 17.84 3.24 5.69
C LEU A 107 16.36 3.15 6.06
N LYS A 108 16.02 2.36 7.09
CA LYS A 108 14.66 2.29 7.62
C LYS A 108 14.23 3.63 8.19
N ASP A 109 15.08 4.35 8.89
CA ASP A 109 14.69 5.62 9.50
C ASP A 109 14.59 6.76 8.48
N ASN A 110 15.46 6.77 7.45
CA ASN A 110 15.64 7.94 6.59
C ASN A 110 15.10 7.79 5.16
N VAL A 111 14.88 6.56 4.68
CA VAL A 111 14.51 6.32 3.27
C VAL A 111 13.08 5.81 3.16
N SER A 112 12.29 6.45 2.30
CA SER A 112 10.93 5.98 1.95
C SER A 112 10.99 4.68 1.15
N PHE A 113 9.94 3.85 1.21
CA PHE A 113 9.85 2.52 0.59
C PHE A 113 10.74 1.43 1.22
N THR A 114 11.58 1.77 2.19
CA THR A 114 12.11 0.79 3.14
C THR A 114 10.99 0.34 4.08
N GLY A 115 10.78 -0.95 4.28
CA GLY A 115 9.76 -1.48 5.20
C GLY A 115 9.58 -2.99 5.15
N GLU A 116 8.90 -3.54 6.15
CA GLU A 116 8.73 -4.98 6.36
C GLU A 116 7.36 -5.52 5.93
N VAL A 117 6.39 -4.64 5.68
CA VAL A 117 5.11 -4.99 5.06
C VAL A 117 5.02 -4.28 3.72
N LEU A 118 4.79 -5.00 2.65
CA LEU A 118 4.72 -4.46 1.31
C LEU A 118 3.47 -4.97 0.61
N MET A 119 2.78 -4.08 -0.09
CA MET A 119 1.59 -4.39 -0.87
C MET A 119 1.76 -3.83 -2.28
N GLY A 120 1.36 -4.60 -3.27
CA GLY A 120 1.31 -4.21 -4.68
C GLY A 120 -0.06 -4.52 -5.26
N HIS A 121 -0.51 -3.70 -6.19
CA HIS A 121 -1.74 -3.90 -6.92
C HIS A 121 -1.56 -3.55 -8.39
N LEU A 122 -2.10 -4.39 -9.27
CA LEU A 122 -2.23 -4.13 -10.70
C LEU A 122 -3.70 -3.90 -11.01
N ARG A 123 -4.01 -2.80 -11.67
CA ARG A 123 -5.37 -2.41 -12.00
C ARG A 123 -5.70 -2.80 -13.42
N TYR A 124 -6.81 -3.49 -13.58
CA TYR A 124 -7.54 -3.60 -14.83
C TYR A 124 -8.80 -2.72 -14.71
N GLY A 125 -8.90 -1.69 -15.53
CA GLY A 125 -10.02 -0.76 -15.56
C GLY A 125 -11.16 -1.37 -16.36
N THR A 126 -12.20 -1.83 -15.68
CA THR A 126 -13.37 -2.42 -16.36
C THR A 126 -14.37 -1.34 -16.79
N HIS A 127 -14.64 -0.33 -15.96
CA HIS A 127 -15.55 0.79 -16.26
C HIS A 127 -15.16 2.05 -15.46
N GLY A 128 -15.28 3.26 -16.04
CA GLY A 128 -15.00 4.55 -15.37
C GLY A 128 -13.84 5.36 -15.98
N LYS A 129 -13.69 6.64 -15.59
CA LYS A 129 -12.57 7.48 -16.02
C LYS A 129 -11.26 6.87 -15.52
N ASN A 130 -10.30 6.64 -16.41
CA ASN A 130 -8.99 6.15 -16.00
C ASN A 130 -8.25 7.28 -15.24
N SER A 131 -8.19 7.16 -13.92
CA SER A 131 -7.60 8.16 -13.04
C SER A 131 -6.67 7.51 -12.02
N ILE A 132 -5.64 8.26 -11.62
CA ILE A 132 -4.70 7.80 -10.60
C ILE A 132 -5.42 7.57 -9.26
N GLU A 133 -6.54 8.26 -9.04
CA GLU A 133 -7.36 8.09 -7.84
C GLU A 133 -8.03 6.73 -7.78
N SER A 134 -8.31 6.12 -8.93
CA SER A 134 -8.86 4.77 -9.02
C SER A 134 -7.79 3.67 -8.85
N CYS A 135 -6.50 4.02 -8.78
CA CYS A 135 -5.41 3.06 -8.58
C CYS A 135 -5.25 2.71 -7.09
N HIS A 136 -5.17 1.42 -6.77
CA HIS A 136 -4.84 0.92 -5.44
C HIS A 136 -3.31 0.88 -5.23
N PRO A 137 -2.80 0.79 -3.99
CA PRO A 137 -3.53 0.78 -2.73
C PRO A 137 -4.17 2.12 -2.36
N PHE A 138 -5.35 2.09 -1.74
CA PHE A 138 -5.93 3.23 -1.05
C PHE A 138 -5.35 3.38 0.34
N LEU A 139 -5.29 4.62 0.82
CA LEU A 139 -4.67 4.96 2.09
C LEU A 139 -5.59 5.94 2.81
N ARG A 140 -6.06 5.52 3.98
CA ARG A 140 -6.70 6.36 4.99
C ARG A 140 -5.63 6.75 6.01
N GLN A 141 -5.40 8.05 6.17
CA GLN A 141 -4.38 8.57 7.08
C GLN A 141 -4.99 9.19 8.32
N ASN A 142 -4.35 8.94 9.46
CA ASN A 142 -4.69 9.54 10.74
C ASN A 142 -3.40 9.80 11.53
N ASN A 143 -3.39 10.76 12.45
CA ASN A 143 -2.23 10.97 13.33
C ASN A 143 -2.06 9.83 14.35
N TRP A 144 -3.13 9.09 14.66
CA TRP A 144 -3.09 7.89 15.48
C TRP A 144 -2.76 6.69 14.59
N MET A 145 -1.61 6.05 14.82
CA MET A 145 -1.15 4.92 13.99
C MET A 145 -2.20 3.81 13.87
N THR A 146 -2.94 3.54 14.95
CA THR A 146 -4.01 2.54 15.04
C THR A 146 -5.27 2.86 14.25
N ARG A 147 -5.40 4.07 13.69
CA ARG A 147 -6.52 4.51 12.84
C ARG A 147 -6.14 4.66 11.36
N ASN A 148 -4.91 4.31 10.99
CA ASN A 148 -4.46 4.29 9.60
C ASN A 148 -4.82 2.96 8.93
N LEU A 149 -5.16 3.01 7.65
CA LEU A 149 -5.53 1.83 6.88
C LEU A 149 -4.99 1.92 5.45
N VAL A 150 -4.34 0.85 4.98
CA VAL A 150 -3.97 0.65 3.58
C VAL A 150 -4.77 -0.52 3.04
N ILE A 151 -5.46 -0.33 1.92
CA ILE A 151 -6.30 -1.38 1.33
C ILE A 151 -6.07 -1.48 -0.17
N ALA A 152 -6.09 -2.70 -0.67
CA ALA A 152 -6.17 -3.00 -2.10
C ALA A 152 -7.16 -4.16 -2.26
N GLY A 153 -7.95 -4.12 -3.32
CA GLY A 153 -9.02 -5.07 -3.57
C GLY A 153 -9.06 -5.53 -5.01
N ASN A 154 -9.41 -6.79 -5.20
CA ASN A 154 -9.80 -7.37 -6.48
C ASN A 154 -11.18 -7.99 -6.28
N PHE A 155 -12.21 -7.15 -6.30
CA PHE A 155 -13.60 -7.53 -6.09
C PHE A 155 -14.51 -6.56 -6.85
N ASN A 156 -15.77 -6.95 -6.99
CA ASN A 156 -16.87 -6.10 -7.44
C ASN A 156 -17.96 -6.15 -6.37
N MET A 157 -18.43 -5.00 -5.93
CA MET A 157 -19.40 -4.88 -4.85
C MET A 157 -20.80 -4.66 -5.43
N THR A 158 -21.64 -5.70 -5.37
CA THR A 158 -22.99 -5.67 -5.95
C THR A 158 -23.97 -4.77 -5.19
N ASN A 159 -23.69 -4.46 -3.93
CA ASN A 159 -24.53 -3.64 -3.05
C ASN A 159 -23.83 -2.33 -2.63
N VAL A 160 -22.96 -1.77 -3.49
CA VAL A 160 -22.20 -0.55 -3.19
C VAL A 160 -23.10 0.65 -2.87
N ASP A 161 -24.25 0.75 -3.52
CA ASP A 161 -25.22 1.84 -3.33
C ASP A 161 -25.81 1.83 -1.92
N GLU A 162 -26.25 0.66 -1.44
CA GLU A 162 -26.79 0.49 -0.08
C GLU A 162 -25.72 0.78 0.98
N LEU A 163 -24.50 0.29 0.76
CA LEU A 163 -23.39 0.49 1.69
C LEU A 163 -22.95 1.95 1.75
N LEU A 164 -23.04 2.68 0.64
CA LEU A 164 -22.73 4.10 0.58
C LEU A 164 -23.79 4.94 1.29
N GLU A 165 -25.08 4.61 1.11
CA GLU A 165 -26.18 5.29 1.80
C GLU A 165 -26.04 5.16 3.33
N GLN A 166 -25.69 3.97 3.83
CA GLN A 166 -25.41 3.77 5.25
C GLN A 166 -24.28 4.67 5.77
N LEU A 167 -23.25 4.95 4.96
CA LEU A 167 -22.17 5.87 5.34
C LEU A 167 -22.68 7.32 5.40
N TYR A 168 -23.58 7.72 4.50
CA TYR A 168 -24.22 9.04 4.54
C TYR A 168 -25.13 9.21 5.76
N GLU A 169 -25.91 8.18 6.11
CA GLU A 169 -26.75 8.18 7.32
C GLU A 169 -25.92 8.32 8.61
N LEU A 170 -24.69 7.77 8.61
CA LEU A 170 -23.71 7.96 9.69
C LEU A 170 -23.04 9.35 9.68
N GLY A 171 -23.37 10.21 8.72
CA GLY A 171 -22.82 11.57 8.57
C GLY A 171 -21.46 11.64 7.88
N GLN A 172 -21.01 10.57 7.21
CA GLN A 172 -19.77 10.61 6.44
C GLN A 172 -19.94 11.28 5.08
N HIS A 173 -18.85 11.82 4.54
CA HIS A 173 -18.82 12.41 3.19
C HIS A 173 -17.72 11.78 2.31
N PRO A 174 -17.91 10.52 1.85
CA PRO A 174 -17.02 9.87 0.89
C PRO A 174 -16.75 10.72 -0.36
N LYS A 175 -15.48 10.77 -0.77
CA LYS A 175 -15.03 11.61 -1.89
C LYS A 175 -15.49 11.10 -3.27
N GLU A 176 -15.77 9.80 -3.38
CA GLU A 176 -16.14 9.14 -4.63
C GLU A 176 -17.03 7.93 -4.35
N LYS A 177 -18.01 7.69 -5.24
CA LYS A 177 -18.82 6.47 -5.25
C LYS A 177 -18.06 5.35 -5.96
N ALA A 178 -17.11 4.75 -5.26
CA ALA A 178 -16.33 3.61 -5.74
C ALA A 178 -16.27 2.50 -4.69
N ASP A 179 -16.39 1.24 -5.10
CA ASP A 179 -16.45 0.05 -4.23
C ASP A 179 -15.38 0.06 -3.14
N THR A 180 -14.12 0.28 -3.54
CA THR A 180 -12.99 0.28 -2.60
C THR A 180 -13.00 1.50 -1.68
N VAL A 181 -13.57 2.64 -2.09
CA VAL A 181 -13.75 3.81 -1.21
C VAL A 181 -14.79 3.48 -0.15
N THR A 182 -15.94 2.92 -0.54
CA THR A 182 -16.98 2.47 0.41
C THR A 182 -16.42 1.45 1.40
N VAL A 183 -15.62 0.48 0.95
CA VAL A 183 -14.94 -0.48 1.84
C VAL A 183 -13.95 0.21 2.77
N LEU A 184 -13.10 1.10 2.25
CA LEU A 184 -12.11 1.83 3.04
C LEU A 184 -12.77 2.62 4.17
N GLU A 185 -13.83 3.36 3.85
CA GLU A 185 -14.54 4.21 4.81
C GLU A 185 -15.35 3.38 5.81
N LYS A 186 -15.98 2.29 5.38
CA LYS A 186 -16.72 1.40 6.28
C LYS A 186 -15.79 0.68 7.26
N ILE A 187 -14.66 0.14 6.80
CA ILE A 187 -13.65 -0.42 7.71
C ILE A 187 -13.06 0.69 8.60
N GLY A 188 -12.80 1.87 8.03
CA GLY A 188 -12.29 3.03 8.76
C GLY A 188 -13.22 3.47 9.90
N HIS A 189 -14.53 3.44 9.68
CA HIS A 189 -15.53 3.75 10.70
C HIS A 189 -15.42 2.82 11.91
N PHE A 190 -15.45 1.50 11.68
CA PHE A 190 -15.36 0.52 12.76
C PHE A 190 -13.98 0.55 13.43
N LEU A 191 -12.91 0.78 12.66
CA LEU A 191 -11.58 0.96 13.21
C LEU A 191 -11.53 2.14 14.20
N ASP A 192 -12.16 3.26 13.87
CA ASP A 192 -12.23 4.42 14.76
C ASP A 192 -13.11 4.16 15.98
N ALA A 193 -14.24 3.47 15.82
CA ALA A 193 -15.14 3.10 16.91
C ALA A 193 -14.43 2.20 17.93
N GLU A 194 -13.73 1.15 17.49
CA GLU A 194 -12.96 0.25 18.35
C GLU A 194 -11.83 0.99 19.08
N ASN A 195 -11.13 1.90 18.38
CA ASN A 195 -10.12 2.74 19.03
C ASN A 195 -10.73 3.64 20.11
N GLN A 196 -11.92 4.17 19.88
CA GLN A 196 -12.62 5.01 20.84
C GLN A 196 -13.08 4.19 22.06
N GLU A 197 -13.63 2.99 21.85
CA GLU A 197 -14.04 2.10 22.93
C GLU A 197 -12.86 1.73 23.83
N LEU A 198 -11.72 1.34 23.25
CA LEU A 198 -10.51 1.04 24.02
C LEU A 198 -10.03 2.27 24.80
N PHE A 199 -10.00 3.44 24.17
CA PHE A 199 -9.63 4.68 24.85
C PHE A 199 -10.52 4.95 26.07
N ASP A 200 -11.84 4.89 25.91
CA ASP A 200 -12.78 5.16 27.00
C ASP A 200 -12.66 4.12 28.13
N ARG A 201 -12.46 2.85 27.78
CA ARG A 201 -12.24 1.76 28.75
C ARG A 201 -10.98 1.97 29.58
N PHE A 202 -9.87 2.39 28.96
CA PHE A 202 -8.60 2.59 29.67
C PHE A 202 -8.48 3.95 30.34
N LYS A 203 -9.22 4.97 29.90
CA LYS A 203 -9.29 6.29 30.55
C LYS A 203 -9.99 6.23 31.92
N GLN A 204 -10.92 5.30 32.09
CA GLN A 204 -11.66 5.11 33.34
C GLN A 204 -10.88 4.32 34.41
N LYS A 205 -9.72 3.75 34.06
CA LYS A 205 -8.81 3.07 34.99
C LYS A 205 -7.74 4.04 35.48
#